data_AF-X1P5S0-F1
#
_entry.id   AF-X1P5S0-F1
#
_cell.length_a   1.000
_cell.length_b   1.000
_cell.length_c   1.000
_cell.angle_alpha   90.00
_cell.angle_beta   90.00
_cell.angle_gamma   90.00
#
_symmetry.space_group_name_H-M   'P 1'
#
loop_
_entity.id
_entity.type
_entity.pdbx_description
1 polymer ?
#
loop_
_entity_poly.entity_id
_entity_poly.type
_entity_poly.pdbx_seq_one_letter_code
_entity_poly.pdbx_strand_id
1 'polypeptide(L)'
;MLISPNDYFDNPEIVKSLAAKGLLLGVNTLVFYETREAWNAHNPDSLGWTPAQNRTGDLGGQYVARVSATTATDGGEKIVKGFVTTSSKGAGIRVYEYASGSTISQCRLQLEVLFWLCTDCIEVAVNNGMSREGATVRKQHIMQDCVYQGLLDFDRLIEARILNERHNTICPLCLEELSAQGFFKRMEQAEGREVLDLTVTQLNLFHIQELRVGFHNHCSYNIGWGHHHCNVVVRDSGIQKTLAWMHDVIQRNITAGHFNPDSIDN
;
A
#
# COMPACT_ATOMS: atom_id res chain seq x y z
N MET A 1 -10.89 12.92 1.98
CA MET A 1 -10.01 13.29 0.86
C MET A 1 -8.92 14.25 1.35
N LEU A 2 -7.73 14.19 0.77
CA LEU A 2 -6.65 15.15 1.04
C LEU A 2 -6.32 15.88 -0.26
N ILE A 3 -6.06 17.18 -0.18
CA ILE A 3 -5.68 18.04 -1.31
C ILE A 3 -4.38 18.77 -0.98
N SER A 4 -3.49 18.96 -1.97
CA SER A 4 -2.26 19.72 -1.75
C SER A 4 -2.58 21.21 -1.54
N PRO A 5 -1.71 22.00 -0.88
CA PRO A 5 -1.93 23.43 -0.72
C PRO A 5 -2.02 24.13 -2.06
N ASN A 6 -1.11 23.83 -2.99
CA ASN A 6 -1.11 24.44 -4.33
C ASN A 6 -2.42 24.16 -5.07
N ASP A 7 -2.91 22.92 -5.08
CA ASP A 7 -4.19 22.60 -5.72
C ASP A 7 -5.38 23.34 -5.10
N TYR A 8 -5.30 23.64 -3.80
CA TYR A 8 -6.36 24.35 -3.08
C TYR A 8 -6.27 25.87 -3.26
N PHE A 9 -5.09 26.47 -3.21
CA PHE A 9 -4.93 27.92 -3.23
C PHE A 9 -4.73 28.50 -4.64
N ASP A 10 -4.15 27.72 -5.56
CA ASP A 10 -3.85 28.21 -6.91
C ASP A 10 -5.03 28.03 -7.88
N ASN A 11 -6.09 27.33 -7.46
CA ASN A 11 -7.29 27.13 -8.24
C ASN A 11 -8.49 27.92 -7.68
N PRO A 12 -8.91 29.03 -8.33
CA PRO A 12 -10.00 29.87 -7.83
C PRO A 12 -11.37 29.16 -7.80
N GLU A 13 -11.55 28.10 -8.59
CA GLU A 13 -12.78 27.32 -8.64
C GLU A 13 -12.74 26.06 -7.76
N ILE A 14 -11.70 25.87 -6.94
CA ILE A 14 -11.52 24.60 -6.22
C ILE A 14 -12.69 24.30 -5.28
N VAL A 15 -13.25 25.32 -4.61
CA VAL A 15 -14.35 25.16 -3.66
C VAL A 15 -15.59 24.63 -4.37
N LYS A 16 -15.87 25.14 -5.57
CA LYS A 16 -16.98 24.69 -6.41
C LYS A 16 -16.75 23.28 -6.95
N SER A 17 -15.52 22.97 -7.35
CA SER A 17 -15.11 21.64 -7.83
C SER A 17 -15.24 20.57 -6.74
N LEU A 18 -14.84 20.90 -5.51
CA LEU A 18 -15.01 20.03 -4.34
C LEU A 18 -16.50 19.86 -4.02
N ALA A 19 -17.28 20.94 -3.96
CA ALA A 19 -18.70 20.88 -3.68
C ALA A 19 -19.48 20.01 -4.69
N ALA A 20 -19.15 20.11 -5.99
CA ALA A 20 -19.73 19.27 -7.04
C ALA A 20 -19.47 17.77 -6.83
N LYS A 21 -18.42 17.41 -6.07
CA LYS A 21 -18.07 16.04 -5.70
C LYS A 21 -18.57 15.65 -4.30
N GLY A 22 -19.39 16.49 -3.66
CA GLY A 22 -19.85 16.28 -2.28
C GLY A 22 -18.75 16.45 -1.23
N LEU A 23 -17.68 17.17 -1.57
CA LEU A 23 -16.51 17.37 -0.72
C LEU A 23 -16.54 18.76 -0.08
N LEU A 24 -16.37 18.78 1.23
CA LEU A 24 -16.39 19.97 2.09
C LEU A 24 -15.12 19.99 2.95
N LEU A 25 -14.39 21.11 2.87
CA LEU A 25 -13.17 21.31 3.66
C LEU A 25 -13.50 21.27 5.16
N GLY A 26 -12.71 20.54 5.92
CA GLY A 26 -12.87 20.32 7.34
C GLY A 26 -13.92 19.29 7.74
N VAL A 27 -14.77 18.85 6.82
CA VAL A 27 -15.83 17.85 7.09
C VAL A 27 -15.50 16.49 6.48
N ASN A 28 -15.05 16.43 5.24
CA ASN A 28 -14.63 15.17 4.60
C ASN A 28 -13.42 15.36 3.67
N THR A 29 -12.85 16.57 3.66
CA THR A 29 -11.68 16.98 2.88
C THR A 29 -10.74 17.82 3.74
N LEU A 30 -9.42 17.64 3.62
CA LEU A 30 -8.41 18.46 4.30
C LEU A 30 -7.35 18.93 3.30
N VAL A 31 -6.79 20.11 3.54
CA VAL A 31 -5.52 20.48 2.91
C VAL A 31 -4.38 19.78 3.65
N PHE A 32 -3.51 19.08 2.92
CA PHE A 32 -2.39 18.35 3.49
C PHE A 32 -1.04 19.02 3.19
N TYR A 33 -0.37 19.50 4.23
CA TYR A 33 0.92 20.15 4.12
C TYR A 33 2.07 19.16 4.33
N GLU A 34 2.85 18.94 3.26
CA GLU A 34 3.98 17.99 3.21
C GLU A 34 5.35 18.68 3.16
N THR A 35 5.45 19.84 2.49
CA THR A 35 6.73 20.54 2.29
C THR A 35 6.80 21.87 3.02
N ARG A 36 8.03 22.33 3.28
CA ARG A 36 8.27 23.63 3.93
C ARG A 36 7.92 24.78 2.99
N GLU A 37 8.11 24.62 1.68
CA GLU A 37 7.70 25.66 0.72
C GLU A 37 6.18 25.86 0.76
N ALA A 38 5.40 24.78 0.70
CA ALA A 38 3.95 24.86 0.71
C ALA A 38 3.41 25.40 2.05
N TRP A 39 4.04 25.02 3.18
CA TRP A 39 3.74 25.58 4.49
C TRP A 39 3.99 27.10 4.55
N ASN A 40 5.10 27.56 3.98
CA ASN A 40 5.45 28.98 4.03
C ASN A 40 4.58 29.82 3.07
N ALA A 41 4.29 29.31 1.88
CA ALA A 41 3.48 29.99 0.88
C ALA A 41 2.01 30.13 1.32
N HIS A 42 1.46 29.11 1.98
CA HIS A 42 0.06 29.06 2.39
C HIS A 42 -0.07 28.69 3.86
N ASN A 43 0.53 29.48 4.75
CA ASN A 43 0.60 29.11 6.17
C ASN A 43 -0.82 29.02 6.79
N PRO A 44 -1.27 27.82 7.22
CA PRO A 44 -2.63 27.65 7.74
C PRO A 44 -2.87 28.40 9.05
N ASP A 45 -1.83 28.67 9.84
CA ASP A 45 -1.94 29.48 11.05
C ASP A 45 -2.31 30.94 10.71
N SER A 46 -1.78 31.47 9.60
CA SER A 46 -2.13 32.83 9.12
C SER A 46 -3.55 32.94 8.56
N LEU A 47 -4.12 31.80 8.14
CA LEU A 47 -5.49 31.69 7.64
C LEU A 47 -6.52 31.45 8.76
N GLY A 48 -6.08 31.35 10.01
CA GLY A 48 -6.95 31.02 11.16
C GLY A 48 -7.52 29.61 11.11
N TRP A 49 -6.90 28.70 10.35
CA TRP A 49 -7.37 27.33 10.23
C TRP A 49 -6.95 26.48 11.42
N THR A 50 -7.76 25.48 11.75
CA THR A 50 -7.47 24.53 12.83
C THR A 50 -7.04 23.18 12.26
N PRO A 51 -6.11 22.47 12.94
CA PRO A 51 -5.69 21.17 12.50
C PRO A 51 -6.75 20.10 12.81
N ALA A 52 -6.99 19.20 11.87
CA ALA A 52 -7.95 18.11 11.99
C ALA A 52 -7.58 17.15 13.14
N GLN A 53 -8.61 16.71 13.88
CA GLN A 53 -8.46 15.80 15.03
C GLN A 53 -9.17 14.47 14.83
N ASN A 54 -10.11 14.38 13.88
CA ASN A 54 -10.93 13.18 13.64
C ASN A 54 -10.65 12.58 12.24
N ARG A 55 -10.66 11.25 12.15
CA ARG A 55 -10.42 10.51 10.89
C ARG A 55 -11.72 10.07 10.18
N THR A 56 -12.87 10.27 10.81
CA THR A 56 -14.19 9.80 10.35
C THR A 56 -15.26 10.83 10.68
N GLY A 57 -16.14 11.14 9.72
CA GLY A 57 -17.14 12.21 9.88
C GLY A 57 -16.49 13.60 9.87
N ASP A 58 -17.05 14.56 10.60
CA ASP A 58 -16.50 15.90 10.78
C ASP A 58 -15.06 15.83 11.30
N LEU A 59 -14.11 16.22 10.43
CA LEU A 59 -12.67 16.06 10.66
C LEU A 59 -12.16 17.01 11.73
N GLY A 60 -12.95 18.02 12.12
CA GLY A 60 -12.67 18.90 13.26
C GLY A 60 -11.54 19.89 13.00
N GLY A 61 -11.21 20.13 11.73
CA GLY A 61 -10.20 21.10 11.30
C GLY A 61 -9.95 21.03 9.80
N GLN A 62 -9.47 22.11 9.20
CA GLN A 62 -9.38 22.28 7.74
C GLN A 62 -8.11 21.66 7.13
N TYR A 63 -7.10 21.42 7.95
CA TYR A 63 -5.82 20.94 7.45
C TYR A 63 -5.21 19.85 8.32
N VAL A 64 -4.26 19.14 7.73
CA VAL A 64 -3.30 18.34 8.47
C VAL A 64 -1.92 18.60 7.93
N ALA A 65 -0.91 18.54 8.78
CA ALA A 65 0.46 18.88 8.43
C ALA A 65 1.44 17.88 9.02
N ARG A 66 2.46 17.53 8.24
CA ARG A 66 3.64 16.79 8.67
C ARG A 66 4.80 17.28 7.81
N VAL A 67 5.56 18.27 8.26
CA VAL A 67 6.66 18.84 7.48
C VAL A 67 7.97 18.79 8.27
N SER A 68 8.95 18.06 7.77
CA SER A 68 10.36 18.24 8.16
C SER A 68 11.23 18.08 6.91
N ALA A 69 11.72 19.21 6.39
CA ALA A 69 12.77 19.24 5.38
C ALA A 69 14.13 19.31 6.11
N THR A 70 14.99 18.32 5.90
CA THR A 70 16.38 18.36 6.35
C THR A 70 17.13 19.46 5.61
N THR A 71 17.67 20.44 6.35
CA THR A 71 19.07 20.91 6.23
C THR A 71 19.36 21.84 7.40
N ALA A 72 20.55 21.65 7.99
CA ALA A 72 21.06 22.39 9.12
C ALA A 72 20.88 23.90 8.98
N THR A 73 20.11 24.49 9.88
CA THR A 73 20.31 25.85 10.43
C THR A 73 19.59 25.87 11.77
N ASP A 74 20.28 26.37 12.78
CA ASP A 74 19.85 26.40 14.19
C ASP A 74 18.38 26.84 14.33
N GLY A 75 17.56 26.01 14.98
CA GLY A 75 16.24 26.40 15.50
C GLY A 75 14.98 25.98 14.72
N GLY A 76 15.06 25.14 13.69
CA GLY A 76 13.87 24.72 12.92
C GLY A 76 12.92 23.78 13.68
N GLU A 77 11.85 24.32 14.26
CA GLU A 77 10.80 23.53 14.94
C GLU A 77 10.15 22.48 14.00
N LYS A 78 9.88 21.28 14.58
CA LYS A 78 9.31 20.10 13.90
C LYS A 78 7.81 20.28 13.68
N ILE A 79 7.35 20.57 12.46
CA ILE A 79 5.92 20.83 12.21
C ILE A 79 5.15 19.52 11.99
N VAL A 80 4.21 19.26 12.89
CA VAL A 80 3.29 18.10 12.89
C VAL A 80 1.96 18.61 13.47
N LYS A 81 0.95 18.94 12.65
CA LYS A 81 -0.33 19.45 13.19
C LYS A 81 -1.54 18.67 12.66
N GLY A 82 -2.33 18.13 13.60
CA GLY A 82 -3.47 17.22 13.40
C GLY A 82 -3.11 15.75 13.68
N PHE A 83 -4.03 14.92 14.19
CA PHE A 83 -3.79 13.50 14.53
C PHE A 83 -2.59 13.22 15.48
N VAL A 84 -2.50 13.93 16.60
CA VAL A 84 -1.33 13.88 17.51
C VAL A 84 -1.51 12.98 18.73
N THR A 85 -2.73 12.51 19.04
CA THR A 85 -3.01 11.63 20.19
C THR A 85 -2.75 10.16 19.85
N THR A 86 -2.42 9.30 20.82
CA THR A 86 -2.17 7.86 20.61
C THR A 86 -3.33 7.12 19.93
N SER A 87 -4.56 7.55 20.15
CA SER A 87 -5.76 7.03 19.47
C SER A 87 -5.93 7.51 18.02
N SER A 88 -5.29 8.61 17.62
CA SER A 88 -5.37 9.20 16.28
C SER A 88 -4.07 9.13 15.48
N LYS A 89 -2.95 8.78 16.14
CA LYS A 89 -1.59 8.71 15.59
C LYS A 89 -1.36 7.61 14.56
N GLY A 90 -2.34 6.72 14.33
CA GLY A 90 -2.19 5.46 13.58
C GLY A 90 -1.19 5.56 12.43
N ALA A 91 -0.18 4.68 12.45
CA ALA A 91 0.85 4.41 11.45
C ALA A 91 1.24 5.55 10.46
N GLY A 92 1.37 6.80 10.93
CA GLY A 92 1.65 7.92 10.04
C GLY A 92 0.51 8.24 9.04
N ILE A 93 0.56 9.41 8.43
CA ILE A 93 -0.38 9.77 7.35
C ILE A 93 0.24 9.28 6.05
N ARG A 94 -0.20 8.12 5.56
CA ARG A 94 0.18 7.60 4.24
C ARG A 94 -0.90 8.01 3.24
N VAL A 95 -0.84 9.25 2.77
CA VAL A 95 -1.87 9.88 1.92
C VAL A 95 -2.23 9.05 0.70
N TYR A 96 -1.23 8.37 0.17
CA TYR A 96 -1.32 7.53 -1.01
C TYR A 96 -1.99 6.15 -0.75
N GLU A 97 -2.29 5.80 0.51
CA GLU A 97 -3.03 4.57 0.88
C GLU A 97 -4.52 4.82 1.21
N TYR A 98 -4.99 6.08 1.21
CA TYR A 98 -6.39 6.36 1.53
C TYR A 98 -7.33 5.92 0.41
N ALA A 99 -8.33 5.13 0.79
CA ALA A 99 -9.41 4.68 -0.08
C ALA A 99 -10.76 4.83 0.63
N SER A 100 -11.86 4.83 -0.15
CA SER A 100 -13.20 4.89 0.43
C SER A 100 -13.51 3.63 1.24
N GLY A 101 -14.46 3.68 2.17
CA GLY A 101 -14.84 2.49 2.95
C GLY A 101 -15.31 1.31 2.09
N SER A 102 -16.00 1.59 0.98
CA SER A 102 -16.39 0.57 0.01
C SER A 102 -15.17 0.00 -0.73
N THR A 103 -14.23 0.84 -1.17
CA THR A 103 -12.98 0.40 -1.79
C THR A 103 -12.16 -0.46 -0.84
N ILE A 104 -11.98 -0.06 0.42
CA ILE A 104 -11.26 -0.86 1.43
C ILE A 104 -11.94 -2.23 1.61
N SER A 105 -13.28 -2.25 1.64
CA SER A 105 -14.03 -3.50 1.78
C SER A 105 -13.84 -4.43 0.58
N GLN A 106 -13.88 -3.89 -0.64
CA GLN A 106 -13.62 -4.62 -1.88
C GLN A 106 -12.16 -5.11 -1.96
N CYS A 107 -11.20 -4.27 -1.58
CA CYS A 107 -9.80 -4.63 -1.48
C CYS A 107 -9.57 -5.79 -0.52
N ARG A 108 -10.17 -5.75 0.68
CA ARG A 108 -10.08 -6.83 1.66
C ARG A 108 -10.68 -8.12 1.13
N LEU A 109 -11.84 -8.03 0.48
CA LEU A 109 -12.52 -9.18 -0.10
C LEU A 109 -11.71 -9.81 -1.24
N GLN A 110 -11.13 -9.00 -2.14
CA GLN A 110 -10.26 -9.47 -3.19
C GLN A 110 -8.98 -10.10 -2.64
N LEU A 111 -8.32 -9.47 -1.66
CA LEU A 111 -7.14 -10.05 -1.01
C LEU A 111 -7.48 -11.39 -0.33
N GLU A 112 -8.66 -11.53 0.25
CA GLU A 112 -9.07 -12.80 0.84
C GLU A 112 -9.27 -13.89 -0.22
N VAL A 113 -9.90 -13.60 -1.36
CA VAL A 113 -10.02 -14.63 -2.42
C VAL A 113 -8.65 -15.04 -2.96
N LEU A 114 -7.68 -14.11 -3.03
CA LEU A 114 -6.31 -14.43 -3.41
C LEU A 114 -5.62 -15.35 -2.40
N PHE A 115 -5.93 -15.25 -1.10
CA PHE A 115 -5.48 -16.26 -0.13
C PHE A 115 -6.06 -17.65 -0.45
N TRP A 116 -7.35 -17.72 -0.79
CA TRP A 116 -8.02 -18.98 -1.14
C TRP A 116 -7.60 -19.57 -2.51
N LEU A 117 -6.87 -18.80 -3.31
CA LEU A 117 -6.26 -19.22 -4.58
C LEU A 117 -4.77 -19.60 -4.42
N CYS A 118 -4.21 -19.56 -3.20
CA CYS A 118 -2.94 -20.22 -2.91
C CYS A 118 -3.09 -21.76 -3.00
N THR A 119 -2.03 -22.44 -3.42
CA THR A 119 -2.06 -23.88 -3.75
C THR A 119 -2.37 -24.79 -2.56
N ASP A 120 -1.99 -24.39 -1.35
CA ASP A 120 -2.10 -25.15 -0.10
C ASP A 120 -3.10 -24.53 0.91
N CYS A 121 -3.94 -23.59 0.49
CA CYS A 121 -4.79 -22.77 1.36
C CYS A 121 -5.67 -23.56 2.35
N ILE A 122 -6.29 -24.67 1.92
CA ILE A 122 -7.17 -25.48 2.77
C ILE A 122 -6.37 -26.19 3.86
N GLU A 123 -5.24 -26.82 3.51
CA GLU A 123 -4.38 -27.51 4.48
C GLU A 123 -3.82 -26.52 5.50
N VAL A 124 -3.36 -25.36 5.03
CA VAL A 124 -2.84 -24.31 5.91
C VAL A 124 -3.92 -23.78 6.83
N ALA A 125 -5.13 -23.51 6.34
CA ALA A 125 -6.25 -23.07 7.17
C ALA A 125 -6.61 -24.10 8.26
N VAL A 126 -6.60 -25.39 7.91
CA VAL A 126 -6.86 -26.49 8.85
C VAL A 126 -5.78 -26.58 9.91
N ASN A 127 -4.50 -26.54 9.50
CA ASN A 127 -3.36 -26.58 10.42
C ASN A 127 -3.30 -25.37 11.36
N ASN A 128 -3.97 -24.27 11.01
CA ASN A 128 -4.08 -23.06 11.84
C ASN A 128 -5.45 -22.94 12.56
N GLY A 129 -6.20 -24.05 12.69
CA GLY A 129 -7.34 -24.15 13.61
C GLY A 129 -8.73 -24.08 12.98
N MET A 130 -8.84 -24.03 11.65
CA MET A 130 -10.13 -24.11 10.96
C MET A 130 -10.54 -25.58 10.76
N SER A 131 -11.84 -25.89 10.78
CA SER A 131 -12.29 -27.20 10.28
C SER A 131 -12.16 -27.24 8.76
N ARG A 132 -11.89 -28.42 8.19
CA ARG A 132 -11.80 -28.59 6.72
C ARG A 132 -13.09 -28.18 6.00
N GLU A 133 -14.23 -28.52 6.59
CA GLU A 133 -15.55 -28.12 6.10
C GLU A 133 -15.70 -26.59 6.16
N GLY A 134 -15.33 -25.96 7.28
CA GLY A 134 -15.38 -24.50 7.44
C GLY A 134 -14.49 -23.77 6.43
N ALA A 135 -13.28 -24.28 6.18
CA ALA A 135 -12.37 -23.72 5.17
C ALA A 135 -12.95 -23.83 3.76
N THR A 136 -13.55 -24.97 3.43
CA THR A 136 -14.18 -25.20 2.12
C THR A 136 -15.38 -24.27 1.91
N VAL A 137 -16.26 -24.16 2.91
CA VAL A 137 -17.43 -23.27 2.87
C VAL A 137 -17.00 -21.81 2.75
N ARG A 138 -16.01 -21.38 3.54
CA ARG A 138 -15.52 -20.00 3.46
C ARG A 138 -14.88 -19.69 2.11
N LYS A 139 -14.04 -20.58 1.58
CA LYS A 139 -13.48 -20.44 0.23
C LYS A 139 -14.60 -20.27 -0.81
N GLN A 140 -15.60 -21.15 -0.81
CA GLN A 140 -16.71 -21.08 -1.76
C GLN A 140 -17.51 -19.78 -1.64
N HIS A 141 -17.83 -19.37 -0.41
CA HIS A 141 -18.57 -18.14 -0.15
C HIS A 141 -17.81 -16.90 -0.63
N ILE A 142 -16.52 -16.78 -0.29
CA ILE A 142 -15.69 -15.65 -0.69
C ILE A 142 -15.51 -15.61 -2.21
N MET A 143 -15.35 -16.76 -2.87
CA MET A 143 -15.29 -16.83 -4.32
C MET A 143 -16.59 -16.33 -4.97
N GLN A 144 -17.75 -16.76 -4.46
CA GLN A 144 -19.06 -16.32 -4.97
C GLN A 144 -19.26 -14.82 -4.79
N ASP A 145 -18.92 -14.27 -3.62
CA ASP A 145 -19.02 -12.84 -3.33
C ASP A 145 -18.11 -12.02 -4.25
N CYS A 146 -16.89 -12.49 -4.51
CA CYS A 146 -15.96 -11.82 -5.42
C CYS A 146 -16.46 -11.85 -6.86
N VAL A 147 -17.03 -12.96 -7.32
CA VAL A 147 -17.64 -13.04 -8.66
C VAL A 147 -18.81 -12.06 -8.77
N TYR A 148 -19.72 -12.05 -7.79
CA TYR A 148 -20.87 -11.15 -7.77
C TYR A 148 -20.47 -9.66 -7.79
N GLN A 149 -19.38 -9.31 -7.10
CA GLN A 149 -18.88 -7.93 -7.03
C GLN A 149 -17.89 -7.57 -8.16
N GLY A 150 -17.62 -8.48 -9.10
CA GLY A 150 -16.67 -8.25 -10.19
C GLY A 150 -15.23 -8.05 -9.70
N LEU A 151 -14.83 -8.75 -8.63
CA LEU A 151 -13.50 -8.74 -8.00
C LEU A 151 -12.64 -9.95 -8.37
N LEU A 152 -13.20 -10.92 -9.10
CA LEU A 152 -12.53 -12.15 -9.56
C LEU A 152 -12.55 -12.25 -11.10
N ASP A 153 -12.18 -11.18 -11.78
CA ASP A 153 -11.89 -11.22 -13.21
C ASP A 153 -10.49 -11.82 -13.42
N PHE A 154 -10.43 -13.09 -13.83
CA PHE A 154 -9.18 -13.83 -13.97
C PHE A 154 -8.22 -13.20 -14.97
N ASP A 155 -8.72 -12.72 -16.12
CA ASP A 155 -7.88 -12.12 -17.16
C ASP A 155 -7.20 -10.86 -16.63
N ARG A 156 -7.95 -9.99 -15.94
CA ARG A 156 -7.39 -8.79 -15.31
C ARG A 156 -6.39 -9.11 -14.21
N LEU A 157 -6.62 -10.16 -13.43
CA LEU A 157 -5.70 -10.57 -12.38
C LEU A 157 -4.41 -11.19 -12.93
N ILE A 158 -4.49 -11.91 -14.05
CA ILE A 158 -3.31 -12.44 -14.76
C ILE A 158 -2.52 -11.30 -15.39
N GLU A 159 -3.18 -10.37 -16.09
CA GLU A 159 -2.54 -9.18 -16.67
C GLU A 159 -1.83 -8.34 -15.60
N ALA A 160 -2.44 -8.21 -14.43
CA ALA A 160 -1.87 -7.51 -13.28
C ALA A 160 -0.75 -8.31 -12.55
N ARG A 161 -0.39 -9.52 -13.01
CA ARG A 161 0.61 -10.39 -12.38
C ARG A 161 0.24 -10.81 -10.94
N ILE A 162 -1.05 -10.91 -10.64
CA ILE A 162 -1.56 -11.36 -9.34
C ILE A 162 -1.82 -12.87 -9.36
N LEU A 163 -2.32 -13.38 -10.48
CA LEU A 163 -2.52 -14.81 -10.74
C LEU A 163 -1.62 -15.27 -11.90
N ASN A 164 -1.31 -16.56 -11.93
CA ASN A 164 -0.76 -17.21 -13.12
C ASN A 164 -1.87 -17.81 -14.01
N GLU A 165 -1.48 -18.42 -15.14
CA GLU A 165 -2.38 -19.07 -16.09
C GLU A 165 -3.16 -20.26 -15.49
N ARG A 166 -2.70 -20.81 -14.36
CA ARG A 166 -3.42 -21.85 -13.60
C ARG A 166 -4.40 -21.26 -12.57
N HIS A 167 -4.54 -19.94 -12.54
CA HIS A 167 -5.33 -19.18 -11.57
C HIS A 167 -4.85 -19.32 -10.12
N ASN A 168 -3.58 -19.67 -9.91
CA ASN A 168 -2.95 -19.67 -8.60
C ASN A 168 -2.38 -18.29 -8.30
N THR A 169 -2.48 -17.87 -7.04
CA THR A 169 -1.87 -16.61 -6.58
C THR A 169 -0.36 -16.68 -6.65
N ILE A 170 0.26 -15.66 -7.27
CA ILE A 170 1.71 -15.56 -7.44
C ILE A 170 2.26 -14.28 -6.83
N CYS A 171 3.56 -14.24 -6.57
CA CYS A 171 4.25 -13.00 -6.26
C CYS A 171 4.37 -12.14 -7.53
N PRO A 172 3.94 -10.85 -7.51
CA PRO A 172 3.98 -10.01 -8.70
C PRO A 172 5.37 -9.78 -9.28
N LEU A 173 6.42 -9.79 -8.46
CA LEU A 173 7.79 -9.60 -8.93
C LEU A 173 8.41 -10.90 -9.46
N CYS A 174 8.56 -11.92 -8.61
CA CYS A 174 9.29 -13.15 -8.95
C CYS A 174 8.45 -14.21 -9.66
N LEU A 175 7.12 -14.04 -9.74
CA LEU A 175 6.17 -14.93 -10.40
C LEU A 175 6.02 -16.32 -9.79
N GLU A 176 6.65 -16.59 -8.65
CA GLU A 176 6.47 -17.83 -7.90
C GLU A 176 5.07 -17.93 -7.31
N GLU A 177 4.50 -19.14 -7.30
CA GLU A 177 3.24 -19.43 -6.63
C GLU A 177 3.37 -19.24 -5.12
N LEU A 178 2.43 -18.50 -4.54
CA LEU A 178 2.42 -18.23 -3.11
C LEU A 178 1.78 -19.40 -2.36
N SER A 179 2.51 -19.90 -1.37
CA SER A 179 1.96 -20.76 -0.33
C SER A 179 1.24 -19.92 0.73
N ALA A 180 0.02 -20.32 1.09
CA ALA A 180 -0.75 -19.73 2.18
C ALA A 180 0.00 -19.82 3.53
N GLN A 181 0.94 -20.74 3.67
CA GLN A 181 1.75 -20.87 4.88
C GLN A 181 2.57 -19.60 5.14
N GLY A 182 2.94 -18.85 4.10
CA GLY A 182 3.70 -17.60 4.19
C GLY A 182 2.96 -16.46 4.91
N PHE A 183 1.63 -16.55 5.08
CA PHE A 183 0.85 -15.61 5.92
C PHE A 183 1.00 -15.86 7.42
N PHE A 184 1.43 -17.07 7.81
CA PHE A 184 1.54 -17.48 9.21
C PHE A 184 2.99 -17.63 9.66
N LYS A 185 3.93 -17.83 8.72
CA LYS A 185 5.37 -17.89 9.01
C LYS A 185 5.97 -16.50 9.12
N ARG A 186 6.63 -16.23 10.24
CA ARG A 186 7.52 -15.07 10.41
C ARG A 186 8.81 -15.30 9.62
N MET A 187 9.41 -14.23 9.12
CA MET A 187 10.70 -14.30 8.41
C MET A 187 11.78 -14.86 9.34
N GLU A 188 12.55 -15.84 8.84
CA GLU A 188 13.76 -16.33 9.53
C GLU A 188 14.83 -15.24 9.50
N GLN A 189 15.43 -14.94 10.65
CA GLN A 189 16.51 -13.97 10.76
C GLN A 189 17.84 -14.64 10.43
N ALA A 190 18.69 -13.96 9.65
CA ALA A 190 20.06 -14.40 9.46
C ALA A 190 20.79 -14.39 10.82
N GLU A 191 21.53 -15.47 11.11
CA GLU A 191 22.27 -15.66 12.35
C GLU A 191 23.17 -14.43 12.63
N GLY A 192 23.02 -13.83 13.81
CA GLY A 192 23.76 -12.62 14.21
C GLY A 192 23.12 -11.26 13.87
N ARG A 193 21.92 -11.23 13.27
CA ARG A 193 21.10 -9.99 13.15
C ARG A 193 19.86 -10.07 14.02
N GLU A 194 19.91 -9.51 15.23
CA GLU A 194 18.72 -9.30 16.06
C GLU A 194 17.95 -8.06 15.56
N VAL A 195 16.84 -8.28 14.85
CA VAL A 195 15.89 -7.21 14.53
C VAL A 195 14.68 -7.34 15.45
N LEU A 196 14.39 -6.28 16.22
CA LEU A 196 13.35 -6.26 17.25
C LEU A 196 11.91 -6.31 16.71
N ASP A 197 11.70 -6.04 15.41
CA ASP A 197 10.36 -6.07 14.81
C ASP A 197 10.01 -7.47 14.27
N LEU A 198 9.49 -8.30 15.18
CA LEU A 198 9.16 -9.71 14.97
C LEU A 198 7.79 -9.94 14.32
N THR A 199 7.19 -8.92 13.71
CA THR A 199 5.80 -8.97 13.23
C THR A 199 5.64 -9.22 11.73
N VAL A 200 6.75 -9.24 10.97
CA VAL A 200 6.72 -9.37 9.51
C VAL A 200 6.62 -10.84 9.09
N THR A 201 5.53 -11.16 8.40
CA THR A 201 5.29 -12.46 7.75
C THR A 201 6.04 -12.55 6.43
N GLN A 202 6.26 -13.77 5.93
CA GLN A 202 6.95 -14.00 4.65
C GLN A 202 6.19 -13.38 3.46
N LEU A 203 4.86 -13.28 3.56
CA LEU A 203 4.01 -12.58 2.60
C LEU A 203 3.46 -11.28 3.17
N ASN A 204 3.39 -10.24 2.34
CA ASN A 204 2.77 -8.97 2.69
C ASN A 204 1.98 -8.36 1.52
N LEU A 205 1.22 -7.31 1.82
CA LEU A 205 0.47 -6.56 0.82
C LEU A 205 1.42 -5.97 -0.22
N PHE A 206 1.14 -6.22 -1.50
CA PHE A 206 1.95 -5.81 -2.63
C PHE A 206 1.14 -4.88 -3.54
N HIS A 207 1.70 -3.72 -3.89
CA HIS A 207 1.09 -2.81 -4.86
C HIS A 207 1.65 -3.11 -6.26
N ILE A 208 0.76 -3.37 -7.23
CA ILE A 208 1.16 -3.74 -8.60
C ILE A 208 1.72 -2.52 -9.33
N GLN A 209 0.95 -1.44 -9.34
CA GLN A 209 1.38 -0.10 -9.72
C GLN A 209 1.69 0.71 -8.47
N GLU A 210 2.80 1.46 -8.52
CA GLU A 210 3.25 2.28 -7.42
C GLU A 210 2.19 3.31 -6.98
N LEU A 211 2.17 3.57 -5.68
CA LEU A 211 1.28 4.58 -5.11
C LEU A 211 1.83 5.97 -5.42
N ARG A 212 1.02 6.81 -6.07
CA ARG A 212 1.38 8.17 -6.46
C ARG A 212 0.39 9.16 -5.86
N VAL A 213 0.89 10.30 -5.37
CA VAL A 213 0.02 11.39 -4.87
C VAL A 213 -0.91 11.85 -5.99
N GLY A 214 -2.20 11.98 -5.68
CA GLY A 214 -3.24 12.34 -6.66
C GLY A 214 -3.86 11.15 -7.42
N PHE A 215 -3.33 9.94 -7.28
CA PHE A 215 -3.86 8.72 -7.90
C PHE A 215 -4.48 7.77 -6.87
N HIS A 216 -5.69 7.26 -7.16
CA HIS A 216 -6.39 6.29 -6.29
C HIS A 216 -5.90 4.87 -6.54
N ASN A 217 -4.63 4.61 -6.23
CA ASN A 217 -3.98 3.34 -6.56
C ASN A 217 -4.15 2.27 -5.45
N HIS A 218 -4.65 2.61 -4.27
CA HIS A 218 -5.09 1.60 -3.30
C HIS A 218 -6.51 1.12 -3.64
N CYS A 219 -6.61 0.28 -4.67
CA CYS A 219 -7.88 -0.25 -5.19
C CYS A 219 -7.73 -1.70 -5.66
N SER A 220 -8.87 -2.38 -5.82
CA SER A 220 -8.91 -3.73 -6.39
C SER A 220 -8.22 -3.76 -7.76
N TYR A 221 -7.58 -4.89 -8.08
CA TYR A 221 -6.74 -5.11 -9.26
C TYR A 221 -5.41 -4.32 -9.28
N ASN A 222 -5.16 -3.46 -8.29
CA ASN A 222 -3.83 -2.86 -8.09
C ASN A 222 -3.13 -3.36 -6.80
N ILE A 223 -3.77 -4.26 -6.07
CA ILE A 223 -3.22 -4.87 -4.86
C ILE A 223 -3.24 -6.39 -4.97
N GLY A 224 -2.20 -7.01 -4.42
CA GLY A 224 -2.09 -8.45 -4.32
C GLY A 224 -1.25 -8.86 -3.12
N TRP A 225 -0.91 -10.14 -3.07
CA TRP A 225 0.05 -10.68 -2.10
C TRP A 225 1.40 -10.88 -2.77
N GLY A 226 2.48 -10.72 -2.02
CA GLY A 226 3.81 -11.04 -2.55
C GLY A 226 4.81 -11.28 -1.44
N HIS A 227 5.96 -11.83 -1.82
CA HIS A 227 7.06 -12.05 -0.90
C HIS A 227 7.56 -10.73 -0.32
N HIS A 228 7.79 -10.70 0.99
CA HIS A 228 8.28 -9.51 1.69
C HIS A 228 9.59 -9.00 1.05
N HIS A 229 10.53 -9.89 0.76
CA HIS A 229 11.79 -9.52 0.11
C HIS A 229 11.56 -8.86 -1.25
N CYS A 230 10.68 -9.41 -2.08
CA CYS A 230 10.35 -8.83 -3.39
C CYS A 230 9.76 -7.42 -3.24
N ASN A 231 8.90 -7.22 -2.26
CA ASN A 231 8.28 -5.92 -1.98
C ASN A 231 9.32 -4.89 -1.53
N VAL A 232 10.28 -5.30 -0.69
CA VAL A 232 11.42 -4.48 -0.26
C VAL A 232 12.36 -4.13 -1.41
N VAL A 233 12.48 -4.96 -2.44
CA VAL A 233 13.27 -4.67 -3.63
C VAL A 233 12.54 -3.70 -4.56
N VAL A 234 11.24 -3.88 -4.76
CA VAL A 234 10.43 -3.01 -5.65
C VAL A 234 10.28 -1.59 -5.09
N ARG A 235 9.90 -1.47 -3.81
CA ARG A 235 9.64 -0.18 -3.14
C ARG A 235 8.75 0.73 -4.02
N ASP A 236 9.09 2.00 -4.12
CA ASP A 236 8.37 3.01 -4.91
C ASP A 236 8.81 3.04 -6.39
N SER A 237 9.74 2.16 -6.81
CA SER A 237 10.24 2.15 -8.19
C SER A 237 9.22 1.57 -9.16
N GLY A 238 8.35 0.67 -8.68
CA GLY A 238 7.43 -0.10 -9.51
C GLY A 238 8.13 -1.27 -10.20
N ILE A 239 7.36 -2.33 -10.48
CA ILE A 239 7.87 -3.64 -10.93
C ILE A 239 8.75 -3.52 -12.18
N GLN A 240 8.32 -2.75 -13.19
CA GLN A 240 9.02 -2.67 -14.47
C GLN A 240 10.39 -1.99 -14.36
N LYS A 241 10.49 -0.90 -13.59
CA LYS A 241 11.79 -0.24 -13.36
C LYS A 241 12.73 -1.13 -12.56
N THR A 242 12.19 -1.87 -11.59
CA THR A 242 12.98 -2.84 -10.81
C THR A 242 13.53 -3.94 -11.69
N LEU A 243 12.74 -4.50 -12.62
CA LEU A 243 13.21 -5.54 -13.54
C LEU A 243 14.30 -5.02 -14.50
N ALA A 244 14.12 -3.81 -15.05
CA ALA A 244 15.14 -3.17 -15.88
C ALA A 244 16.45 -2.96 -15.10
N TRP A 245 16.35 -2.46 -13.87
CA TRP A 245 17.52 -2.27 -13.00
C TRP A 245 18.21 -3.61 -12.66
N MET A 246 17.45 -4.66 -12.34
CA MET A 246 18.00 -5.99 -12.08
C MET A 246 18.76 -6.54 -13.29
N HIS A 247 18.19 -6.37 -14.49
CA HIS A 247 18.85 -6.74 -15.74
C HIS A 247 20.21 -6.01 -15.89
N ASP A 248 20.25 -4.69 -15.68
CA ASP A 248 21.49 -3.91 -15.81
C ASP A 248 22.54 -4.25 -14.75
N VAL A 249 22.10 -4.62 -13.53
CA VAL A 249 23.00 -5.12 -12.48
C VAL A 249 23.64 -6.44 -12.91
N ILE A 250 22.85 -7.38 -13.42
CA ILE A 250 23.35 -8.68 -13.90
C ILE A 250 24.35 -8.46 -15.05
N GLN A 251 23.99 -7.66 -16.05
CA GLN A 251 24.86 -7.40 -17.21
C GLN A 251 26.21 -6.78 -16.82
N ARG A 252 26.22 -5.84 -15.88
CA ARG A 252 27.48 -5.25 -15.38
C ARG A 252 28.35 -6.26 -14.64
N ASN A 253 27.76 -7.16 -13.85
CA ASN A 253 28.53 -8.20 -13.16
C ASN A 253 29.07 -9.26 -14.11
N ILE A 254 28.32 -9.61 -15.17
CA ILE A 254 28.82 -10.48 -16.25
C ILE A 254 30.00 -9.81 -16.96
N THR A 255 29.83 -8.55 -17.38
CA THR A 255 30.87 -7.79 -18.10
C THR A 255 32.14 -7.63 -17.25
N ALA A 256 32.00 -7.43 -15.94
CA ALA A 256 33.13 -7.31 -15.02
C ALA A 256 33.75 -8.66 -14.60
N GLY A 257 33.18 -9.80 -15.02
CA GLY A 257 33.66 -11.14 -14.66
C GLY A 257 33.36 -11.57 -13.23
N HIS A 258 32.41 -10.91 -12.55
CA HIS A 258 31.98 -11.25 -11.18
C HIS A 258 30.83 -12.25 -11.14
N PHE A 259 30.14 -12.47 -12.26
CA PHE A 259 29.02 -13.39 -12.35
C PHE A 259 29.05 -14.16 -13.66
N ASN A 260 28.96 -15.49 -13.58
CA ASN A 260 28.78 -16.35 -14.75
C ASN A 260 27.45 -17.11 -14.61
N PRO A 261 26.44 -16.83 -15.46
CA PRO A 261 25.16 -17.52 -15.43
C PRO A 261 25.30 -19.04 -15.55
N ASP A 262 26.29 -19.51 -16.31
CA ASP A 262 26.51 -20.95 -16.57
C ASP A 262 27.19 -21.69 -15.40
N SER A 263 27.61 -20.96 -14.35
CA SER A 263 28.25 -21.54 -13.17
C SER A 263 27.31 -21.81 -11.99
N ILE A 264 26.03 -21.43 -12.12
CA ILE A 264 25.02 -21.79 -11.13
C ILE A 264 24.47 -23.15 -11.53
N ASP A 265 24.97 -24.21 -10.89
CA ASP A 265 24.36 -25.53 -10.97
C ASP A 265 22.91 -25.46 -10.42
N ASN A 266 21.98 -26.09 -11.14
CA ASN A 266 20.57 -26.24 -10.74
C ASN A 266 20.40 -27.05 -9.46
#